data_AF-B4CTW8-F1
#
_entry.id   AF-B4CTW8-F1
#
_cell.length_a   1.000
_cell.length_b   1.000
_cell.length_c   1.000
_cell.angle_alpha   90.00
_cell.angle_beta   90.00
_cell.angle_gamma   90.00
#
_symmetry.space_group_name_H-M   'P 1'
#
loop_
_entity.id
_entity.type
_entity.pdbx_description
1 polymer ?
#
loop_
_entity_poly.entity_id
_entity_poly.type
_entity_poly.pdbx_seq_one_letter_code
_entity_poly.pdbx_strand_id
1 'polypeptide(L)'
;MWTCGAVLCETCFLLRRHPEAVARLHDLIGNGIICSVAEPNTLWVRALAYMQRYANVPMSFADACLVAFAEERPGAKIFTLDSDFLVYRRGNGERLELFAPFAE
;
A
#
# COMPACT_ATOMS: atom_id res chain seq x y z
N MET A 1 2.70 -6.11 -10.85
CA MET A 1 2.75 -5.54 -9.50
C MET A 1 1.32 -5.38 -9.00
N TRP A 2 1.03 -5.72 -7.74
CA TRP A 2 -0.34 -5.65 -7.19
C TRP A 2 -0.47 -4.37 -6.36
N THR A 3 -1.61 -3.69 -6.47
CA THR A 3 -1.95 -2.48 -5.70
C THR A 3 -3.42 -2.51 -5.28
N CYS A 4 -3.85 -1.50 -4.54
CA CYS A 4 -5.19 -1.40 -3.98
C CYS A 4 -5.80 -0.02 -4.30
N GLY A 5 -7.13 0.11 -4.19
CA GLY A 5 -7.83 1.33 -4.59
C GLY A 5 -7.39 2.56 -3.80
N ALA A 6 -7.06 2.39 -2.51
CA ALA A 6 -6.55 3.47 -1.66
C ALA A 6 -5.21 4.02 -2.17
N VAL A 7 -4.27 3.15 -2.56
CA VAL A 7 -2.97 3.56 -3.13
C VAL A 7 -3.17 4.27 -4.48
N LEU A 8 -4.08 3.80 -5.33
CA LEU A 8 -4.38 4.49 -6.59
C LEU A 8 -4.98 5.87 -6.36
N CYS A 9 -5.89 6.00 -5.39
CA CYS A 9 -6.49 7.29 -5.01
C CYS A 9 -5.41 8.29 -4.56
N GLU A 10 -4.55 7.88 -3.63
CA GLU A 10 -3.45 8.72 -3.16
C GLU A 10 -2.44 9.04 -4.26
N THR A 11 -2.08 8.06 -5.10
CA THR A 11 -1.19 8.27 -6.25
C THR A 11 -1.77 9.33 -7.19
N CYS A 12 -3.04 9.22 -7.57
CA CYS A 12 -3.72 10.21 -8.41
C CYS A 12 -3.76 11.59 -7.74
N PHE A 13 -4.01 11.65 -6.42
CA PHE A 13 -3.97 12.90 -5.68
C PHE A 13 -2.57 13.53 -5.70
N LEU A 14 -1.51 12.77 -5.45
CA LEU A 14 -0.14 13.26 -5.46
C LEU A 14 0.29 13.72 -6.85
N LEU A 15 -0.09 12.99 -7.90
CA LEU A 15 0.23 13.29 -9.29
C LEU A 15 -0.66 14.37 -9.92
N ARG A 16 -1.64 14.94 -9.19
CA ARG A 16 -2.64 15.87 -9.75
C ARG A 16 -2.08 17.12 -10.46
N ARG A 17 -0.82 17.49 -10.19
CA ARG A 17 -0.12 18.62 -10.83
C ARG A 17 0.76 18.21 -12.02
N HIS A 18 0.78 16.92 -12.36
CA HIS A 18 1.63 16.31 -13.38
C HIS A 18 0.78 15.44 -14.32
N PRO A 19 0.04 16.03 -15.27
CA PRO A 19 -0.85 15.30 -16.18
C PRO A 19 -0.14 14.18 -16.96
N GLU A 20 1.12 14.39 -17.32
CA GLU A 20 1.99 13.40 -17.96
C GLU A 20 2.20 12.17 -17.08
N ALA A 21 2.34 12.34 -15.77
CA ALA A 21 2.51 11.23 -14.84
C ALA A 21 1.21 10.44 -14.66
N VAL A 22 0.06 11.12 -14.66
CA VAL A 22 -1.26 10.46 -14.64
C VAL A 22 -1.48 9.65 -15.93
N ALA A 23 -1.10 10.19 -17.09
CA ALA A 23 -1.16 9.45 -18.35
C ALA A 23 -0.26 8.20 -18.34
N ARG A 24 0.94 8.29 -17.78
CA ARG A 24 1.82 7.11 -17.59
C ARG A 24 1.21 6.09 -16.61
N LEU A 25 0.59 6.53 -15.52
CA LEU A 25 -0.11 5.64 -14.60
C LEU A 25 -1.26 4.89 -15.30
N HIS A 26 -2.05 5.59 -16.12
CA HIS A 26 -3.07 4.98 -16.96
C HIS A 26 -2.46 3.89 -17.87
N ASP A 27 -1.35 4.18 -18.56
CA ASP A 27 -0.68 3.22 -19.43
C ASP A 27 -0.18 1.99 -18.66
N LEU A 28 0.38 2.17 -17.47
CA LEU A 28 0.87 1.08 -16.61
C LEU A 28 -0.26 0.15 -16.15
N ILE A 29 -1.44 0.72 -15.85
CA ILE A 29 -2.63 -0.05 -15.46
C ILE A 29 -3.24 -0.74 -16.69
N GLY A 30 -3.42 -0.01 -17.79
CA GLY A 30 -4.01 -0.52 -19.02
C GLY A 30 -3.21 -1.68 -19.64
N ASN A 31 -1.89 -1.67 -19.46
CA ASN A 31 -1.00 -2.75 -19.90
C ASN A 31 -0.84 -3.88 -18.87
N GLY A 32 -1.52 -3.82 -17.72
CA GLY A 32 -1.45 -4.86 -16.68
C GLY A 32 -0.10 -4.94 -15.93
N ILE A 33 0.74 -3.92 -16.02
CA ILE A 33 1.99 -3.85 -15.24
C ILE A 33 1.65 -3.60 -13.76
N ILE A 34 0.66 -2.73 -13.52
CA ILE A 34 0.05 -2.48 -12.21
C ILE A 34 -1.38 -3.01 -12.23
N CYS A 35 -1.69 -3.95 -11.34
CA CYS A 35 -3.01 -4.55 -11.22
C CYS A 35 -3.65 -4.12 -9.90
N SER A 36 -4.77 -3.41 -9.98
CA SER A 36 -5.61 -3.15 -8.80
C SER A 36 -6.43 -4.36 -8.46
N VAL A 37 -6.50 -4.70 -7.19
CA VAL A 37 -7.21 -5.87 -6.69
C VAL A 37 -8.54 -5.43 -6.12
N ALA A 38 -9.58 -6.25 -6.32
CA ALA A 38 -10.85 -6.03 -5.63
C ALA A 38 -10.67 -6.25 -4.12
N GLU A 39 -11.04 -5.25 -3.33
CA GLU A 39 -10.87 -5.26 -1.88
C GLU A 39 -12.17 -5.69 -1.19
N PRO A 40 -12.20 -6.82 -0.47
CA PRO A 40 -13.36 -7.21 0.32
C PRO A 40 -13.54 -6.29 1.53
N ASN A 41 -14.76 -6.19 2.06
CA ASN A 41 -15.04 -5.35 3.23
C ASN A 41 -14.17 -5.68 4.46
N THR A 42 -13.75 -6.94 4.57
CA THR A 42 -12.84 -7.40 5.62
C THR A 42 -11.48 -6.72 5.57
N LEU A 43 -10.98 -6.39 4.38
CA LEU A 43 -9.72 -5.67 4.21
C LEU A 43 -9.84 -4.25 4.76
N TRP A 44 -10.94 -3.55 4.46
CA TRP A 44 -11.20 -2.19 4.96
C TRP A 44 -11.30 -2.13 6.47
N VAL A 45 -12.04 -3.07 7.07
CA VAL A 45 -12.15 -3.18 8.54
C VAL A 45 -10.77 -3.41 9.17
N ARG A 46 -9.94 -4.26 8.56
CA ARG A 46 -8.59 -4.53 9.05
C ARG A 46 -7.67 -3.32 8.90
N ALA A 47 -7.74 -2.60 7.78
CA ALA A 47 -6.99 -1.37 7.58
C ALA A 47 -7.34 -0.31 8.64
N LEU A 48 -8.63 -0.12 8.94
CA LEU A 48 -9.06 0.80 10.00
C LEU A 48 -8.55 0.37 11.39
N ALA A 49 -8.50 -0.94 11.68
CA ALA A 49 -7.90 -1.45 12.90
C ALA A 49 -6.39 -1.18 12.97
N TYR A 50 -5.67 -1.25 11.85
CA TYR A 50 -4.27 -0.85 11.79
C TYR A 50 -4.07 0.64 12.05
N MET A 51 -4.92 1.50 11.50
CA MET A 51 -4.86 2.93 11.80
C MET A 51 -5.07 3.22 13.29
N GLN A 52 -5.97 2.49 13.96
CA GLN A 52 -6.14 2.59 15.42
C GLN A 52 -4.90 2.11 16.18
N ARG A 53 -4.32 0.98 15.77
CA ARG A 53 -3.09 0.41 16.38
C ARG A 53 -1.90 1.36 16.24
N TYR A 54 -1.78 2.02 15.10
CA TYR A 54 -0.68 2.93 14.77
C TYR A 54 -1.06 4.40 14.96
N ALA A 55 -2.09 4.73 15.74
CA ALA A 55 -2.58 6.10 15.91
C ALA A 55 -1.52 7.10 16.44
N ASN A 56 -0.43 6.61 17.04
CA ASN A 56 0.68 7.42 17.54
C ASN A 56 1.78 7.71 16.49
N VAL A 57 1.68 7.14 15.29
CA VAL A 57 2.57 7.42 14.15
C VAL A 57 1.71 7.82 12.94
N PRO A 58 2.21 8.65 12.01
CA PRO A 58 1.48 8.90 10.77
C PRO A 58 1.30 7.57 10.04
N MET A 59 0.05 7.20 9.77
CA MET A 59 -0.29 6.06 8.92
C MET A 59 -1.43 6.51 8.02
N SER A 60 -1.20 6.51 6.71
CA SER A 60 -2.27 6.78 5.77
C SER A 60 -3.21 5.57 5.67
N PHE A 61 -4.42 5.81 5.16
CA PHE A 61 -5.32 4.69 4.85
C PHE A 61 -4.75 3.77 3.76
N ALA A 62 -3.95 4.32 2.83
CA ALA A 62 -3.28 3.54 1.80
C ALA A 62 -2.23 2.59 2.41
N ASP A 63 -1.44 3.07 3.36
CA ASP A 63 -0.46 2.22 4.08
C ASP A 63 -1.16 1.11 4.85
N ALA A 64 -2.25 1.46 5.56
CA ALA A 64 -3.03 0.49 6.31
C ALA A 64 -3.64 -0.60 5.40
N CYS A 65 -4.08 -0.23 4.20
CA CYS A 65 -4.55 -1.19 3.20
C CYS A 65 -3.41 -2.08 2.69
N LEU A 66 -2.22 -1.54 2.44
CA LEU A 66 -1.05 -2.33 2.03
C LEU A 66 -0.61 -3.32 3.11
N VAL A 67 -0.61 -2.93 4.38
CA VAL A 67 -0.31 -3.82 5.50
C VAL A 67 -1.34 -4.94 5.61
N ALA A 68 -2.64 -4.61 5.54
CA ALA A 68 -3.72 -5.58 5.56
C ALA A 68 -3.65 -6.55 4.38
N PHE A 69 -3.28 -6.04 3.20
CA PHE A 69 -3.14 -6.84 1.98
C PHE A 69 -1.93 -7.79 2.03
N ALA A 70 -0.80 -7.33 2.56
CA ALA A 70 0.40 -8.13 2.75
C ALA A 70 0.15 -9.27 3.76
N GLU A 71 -0.67 -9.04 4.78
CA GLU A 71 -1.04 -10.07 5.76
C GLU A 71 -1.78 -11.26 5.12
N GLU A 72 -2.69 -11.00 4.18
CA GLU A 72 -3.44 -12.06 3.46
C GLU A 72 -2.58 -12.83 2.44
N ARG A 73 -1.36 -12.38 2.17
CA ARG A 73 -0.45 -12.96 1.18
C ARG A 73 0.94 -13.21 1.79
N PRO A 74 1.15 -14.38 2.41
CA PRO A 74 2.48 -14.79 2.87
C PRO A 74 3.51 -14.69 1.73
N GLY A 75 4.68 -14.11 2.01
CA GLY A 75 5.74 -13.87 1.02
C GLY A 75 5.54 -12.66 0.10
N ALA A 76 4.45 -11.90 0.23
CA ALA A 76 4.31 -10.63 -0.47
C ALA A 76 5.31 -9.60 0.10
N LYS A 77 6.05 -8.96 -0.81
CA LYS A 77 6.94 -7.84 -0.51
C LYS A 77 6.25 -6.52 -0.80
N ILE A 78 6.35 -5.57 0.13
CA ILE A 78 5.85 -4.21 -0.06
C ILE A 78 6.92 -3.40 -0.79
N PHE A 79 6.58 -2.90 -1.98
CA PHE A 79 7.38 -1.93 -2.70
C PHE A 79 7.07 -0.54 -2.14
N THR A 80 8.05 0.11 -1.51
CA THR A 80 7.86 1.43 -0.90
C THR A 80 9.15 2.24 -0.83
N LEU A 81 9.00 3.56 -0.80
CA LEU A 81 10.07 4.52 -0.48
C LEU A 81 9.87 5.16 0.90
N ASP A 82 8.82 4.78 1.62
CA ASP A 82 8.50 5.29 2.94
C ASP A 82 9.06 4.38 4.04
N SER A 83 9.98 4.91 4.83
CA SER A 83 10.63 4.21 5.93
C SER A 83 9.68 3.83 7.07
N ASP A 84 8.48 4.42 7.15
CA ASP A 84 7.50 4.09 8.20
C ASP A 84 7.06 2.62 8.13
N PHE A 85 7.16 1.99 6.96
CA PHE A 85 6.96 0.54 6.79
C PHE A 85 7.96 -0.34 7.58
N LEU A 86 9.08 0.21 8.05
CA LEU A 86 10.00 -0.48 8.97
C LEU A 86 9.40 -0.65 10.37
N VAL A 87 8.41 0.16 10.74
CA VAL A 87 7.74 0.11 12.05
C VAL A 87 6.48 -0.76 11.98
N TYR A 88 5.77 -0.73 10.86
CA TYR A 88 4.55 -1.52 10.69
C TYR A 88 4.82 -3.03 10.74
N ARG A 89 3.84 -3.77 11.26
CA ARG A 89 3.91 -5.22 11.49
C ARG A 89 2.64 -5.88 11.01
N ARG A 90 2.77 -7.14 10.59
CA ARG A 90 1.64 -8.03 10.33
C ARG A 90 0.80 -8.23 11.61
N GLY A 91 -0.40 -8.79 11.47
CA GLY A 91 -1.31 -9.01 12.61
C GLY A 91 -0.71 -9.93 13.67
N ASN A 92 0.11 -10.88 13.27
CA ASN A 92 0.89 -11.77 14.13
C ASN A 92 2.16 -11.14 14.75
N GLY A 93 2.47 -9.88 14.44
CA GLY A 93 3.64 -9.16 14.95
C GLY A 93 4.92 -9.32 14.12
N GLU A 94 4.91 -10.11 13.05
CA GLU A 94 6.05 -10.27 12.16
C GLU A 94 6.36 -8.99 11.37
N ARG A 95 7.63 -8.82 11.01
CA ARG A 95 8.07 -7.74 10.13
C ARG A 95 7.47 -7.93 8.73
N LEU A 96 7.19 -6.80 8.09
CA LEU A 96 6.82 -6.79 6.68
C LEU A 96 8.08 -7.09 5.84
N GLU A 97 7.92 -7.89 4.79
CA GLU A 97 8.98 -8.02 3.80
C GLU A 97 8.92 -6.79 2.89
N LEU A 98 10.04 -6.10 2.73
CA LEU A 98 10.11 -4.85 1.98
C LEU A 98 10.98 -5.03 0.73
N PHE A 99 10.58 -4.38 -0.36
CA PHE A 99 11.45 -4.05 -1.47
C PHE A 99 11.62 -2.53 -1.45
N ALA A 100 12.67 -2.08 -0.76
CA ALA A 100 12.90 -0.67 -0.50
C ALA A 100 14.42 -0.40 -0.40
N PRO A 101 14.89 0.83 -0.68
CA PRO A 101 16.31 1.16 -0.65
C PRO A 101 16.94 1.09 0.76
N PHE A 102 16.12 1.05 1.81
CA PHE A 102 16.52 0.94 3.21
C PHE A 102 16.19 -0.44 3.83
N ALA A 103 15.72 -1.40 3.02
CA ALA A 103 15.52 -2.77 3.47
C ALA A 103 16.86 -3.52 3.42
N GLU A 104 17.34 -3.96 4.58
CA GLU A 104 18.52 -4.83 4.72
C GLU A 104 18.24 -6.27 4.24
#